data_AF-A0AAE4AT97-F1
#
_entry.id   AF-A0AAE4AT97-F1
#
_cell.length_a   1.000
_cell.length_b   1.000
_cell.length_c   1.000
_cell.angle_alpha   90.00
_cell.angle_beta   90.00
_cell.angle_gamma   90.00
#
_symmetry.space_group_name_H-M   'P 1'
#
loop_
_entity.id
_entity.type
_entity.pdbx_description
1 polymer ?
#
loop_
_entity_poly.entity_id
_entity_poly.type
_entity_poly.pdbx_seq_one_letter_code
_entity_poly.pdbx_strand_id
1 'polypeptide(L)'
;MTGDTLQTREKLPDAVRVLLEAHPRDSWEAKLTQGGLTQFWLQRHLMFRQLMGELKGATQSSLDKRLSPKDFAERLSRYGGFFVQQLHEHHHIEDVHYFPLLTAKEPRLARGFELLDGDHQDLDGQLKAFVDQANGVLQAHRGTDNDAVTTASGRFLTHLSGLERLLDRHLTDEEELIVPILLEYGESELG
;
A
#
# COMPACT_ATOMS: atom_id res chain seq x y z
N MET A 1 -15.58 7.84 20.25
CA MET A 1 -15.32 6.81 19.23
C MET A 1 -13.91 7.08 18.75
N THR A 2 -12.95 6.30 19.22
CA THR A 2 -11.52 6.48 18.90
C THR A 2 -11.27 6.16 17.44
N GLY A 3 -10.41 6.96 16.80
CA GLY A 3 -10.08 6.92 15.37
C GLY A 3 -9.21 5.74 14.98
N ASP A 4 -9.75 4.53 15.10
CA ASP A 4 -9.01 3.29 14.82
C ASP A 4 -9.25 2.78 13.37
N THR A 5 -10.10 3.45 12.59
CA THR A 5 -10.33 3.10 11.17
C THR A 5 -9.23 3.67 10.28
N LEU A 6 -8.87 2.97 9.20
CA LEU A 6 -7.79 3.39 8.29
C LEU A 6 -7.94 4.82 7.78
N GLN A 7 -9.18 5.28 7.61
CA GLN A 7 -9.51 6.60 7.06
C GLN A 7 -9.16 7.75 8.01
N THR A 8 -9.07 7.49 9.31
CA THR A 8 -8.85 8.51 10.34
C THR A 8 -7.68 8.22 11.27
N ARG A 9 -7.13 7.00 11.22
CA ARG A 9 -6.03 6.56 12.08
C ARG A 9 -4.75 7.31 11.73
N GLU A 10 -4.21 8.03 12.71
CA GLU A 10 -2.95 8.77 12.56
C GLU A 10 -1.72 7.94 12.93
N LYS A 11 -1.91 6.93 13.81
CA LYS A 11 -0.89 6.00 14.29
C LYS A 11 -1.56 4.74 14.84
N LEU A 12 -0.80 3.65 14.98
CA LEU A 12 -1.21 2.48 15.74
C LEU A 12 -1.72 2.86 17.14
N PRO A 13 -2.72 2.15 17.69
CA PRO A 13 -3.08 2.28 19.10
C PRO A 13 -1.89 1.99 20.00
N ASP A 14 -1.72 2.76 21.08
CA ASP A 14 -0.54 2.63 21.95
C ASP A 14 -0.40 1.23 22.58
N ALA A 15 -1.52 0.52 22.75
CA ALA A 15 -1.53 -0.87 23.24
C ALA A 15 -0.76 -1.87 22.35
N VAL A 16 -0.62 -1.59 21.05
CA VAL A 16 0.08 -2.47 20.10
C VAL A 16 1.43 -1.90 19.66
N ARG A 17 1.93 -0.85 20.33
CA ARG A 17 3.24 -0.21 20.02
C ARG A 17 4.37 -0.66 20.94
N VAL A 18 4.14 -1.62 21.82
CA VAL A 18 5.11 -2.05 22.85
C VAL A 18 6.45 -2.52 22.27
N LEU A 19 6.46 -3.25 21.14
CA LEU A 19 7.71 -3.67 20.49
C LEU A 19 8.34 -2.55 19.66
N LEU A 20 7.54 -1.64 19.09
CA LEU A 20 8.05 -0.46 18.40
C LEU A 20 8.83 0.45 19.36
N GLU A 21 8.41 0.55 20.62
CA GLU A 21 9.15 1.30 21.65
C GLU A 21 10.50 0.65 21.98
N ALA A 22 10.57 -0.69 21.98
CA ALA A 22 11.80 -1.45 22.20
C ALA A 22 12.74 -1.44 20.97
N HIS A 23 12.16 -1.42 19.76
CA HIS A 23 12.86 -1.39 18.48
C HIS A 23 12.39 -0.20 17.65
N PRO A 24 12.79 1.04 18.01
CA PRO A 24 12.34 2.24 17.30
C PRO A 24 12.82 2.21 15.85
N ARG A 25 12.04 2.81 14.96
CA ARG A 25 12.25 2.79 13.50
C ARG A 25 13.67 3.21 13.08
N ASP A 26 14.21 4.24 13.72
CA ASP A 26 15.57 4.75 13.46
C ASP A 26 16.68 3.73 13.80
N SER A 27 16.37 2.68 14.55
CA SER A 27 17.32 1.61 14.89
C SER A 27 17.32 0.45 13.89
N TRP A 28 16.36 0.38 12.97
CA TRP A 28 16.16 -0.79 12.11
C TRP A 28 17.31 -0.99 11.13
N GLU A 29 17.74 0.08 10.44
CA GLU A 29 18.73 0.00 9.35
C GLU A 29 20.03 -0.68 9.81
N ALA A 30 20.50 -0.37 11.01
CA ALA A 30 21.71 -0.96 11.59
C ALA A 30 21.58 -2.45 11.93
N LYS A 31 20.36 -2.97 12.02
CA LYS A 31 20.03 -4.36 12.39
C LYS A 31 19.55 -5.20 11.21
N LEU A 32 19.34 -4.60 10.04
CA LEU A 32 18.86 -5.33 8.86
C LEU A 32 19.92 -6.33 8.39
N THR A 33 19.49 -7.57 8.20
CA THR A 33 20.31 -8.59 7.54
C THR A 33 20.20 -8.40 6.03
N GLN A 34 21.34 -8.40 5.33
CA GLN A 34 21.35 -8.33 3.87
C GLN A 34 20.66 -9.56 3.27
N GLY A 35 19.68 -9.35 2.41
CA GLY A 35 18.85 -10.41 1.83
C GLY A 35 17.84 -11.02 2.81
N GLY A 36 17.69 -10.41 3.99
CA GLY A 36 16.78 -10.86 5.04
C GLY A 36 15.31 -10.58 4.78
N LEU A 37 14.44 -11.23 5.54
CA LEU A 37 12.98 -11.09 5.43
C LEU A 37 12.52 -9.65 5.70
N THR A 38 13.13 -8.96 6.66
CA THR A 38 12.80 -7.55 6.95
C THR A 38 13.14 -6.66 5.76
N GLN A 39 14.30 -6.85 5.13
CA GLN A 39 14.70 -6.09 3.95
C GLN A 39 13.74 -6.36 2.79
N PHE A 40 13.38 -7.62 2.55
CA PHE A 40 12.41 -8.00 1.53
C PHE A 40 11.07 -7.29 1.75
N TRP A 41 10.54 -7.33 2.97
CA TRP A 41 9.28 -6.69 3.35
C TRP A 41 9.28 -5.19 3.04
N LEU A 42 10.30 -4.47 3.53
CA LEU A 42 10.45 -3.03 3.31
C LEU A 42 10.62 -2.68 1.83
N GLN A 43 11.32 -3.52 1.05
CA GLN A 43 11.47 -3.33 -0.40
C GLN A 43 10.15 -3.52 -1.15
N ARG A 44 9.32 -4.49 -0.76
CA ARG A 44 7.97 -4.67 -1.31
C ARG A 44 7.10 -3.44 -1.05
N HIS A 45 7.13 -2.91 0.16
CA HIS A 45 6.38 -1.70 0.51
C HIS A 45 6.88 -0.45 -0.24
N LEU A 46 8.19 -0.31 -0.38
CA LEU A 46 8.78 0.76 -1.17
C LEU A 46 8.35 0.68 -2.65
N MET A 47 8.27 -0.52 -3.23
CA MET A 47 7.78 -0.71 -4.59
C MET A 47 6.33 -0.20 -4.74
N PHE A 48 5.43 -0.47 -3.78
CA PHE A 48 4.06 0.03 -3.83
C PHE A 48 4.00 1.56 -3.79
N ARG A 49 4.78 2.19 -2.90
CA ARG A 49 4.90 3.65 -2.82
C ARG A 49 5.41 4.25 -4.13
N GLN A 50 6.41 3.63 -4.75
CA GLN A 50 6.95 4.05 -6.05
C GLN A 50 5.92 3.92 -7.18
N LEU A 51 5.20 2.79 -7.27
CA LEU A 51 4.16 2.59 -8.27
C LEU A 51 3.03 3.62 -8.15
N MET A 52 2.63 3.95 -6.91
CA MET A 52 1.65 5.02 -6.68
C MET A 52 2.14 6.39 -7.14
N GLY A 53 3.39 6.74 -6.82
CA GLY A 53 4.04 7.95 -7.32
C GLY A 53 4.05 8.02 -8.85
N GLU A 54 4.43 6.93 -9.52
CA GLU A 54 4.47 6.84 -10.99
C GLU A 54 3.09 7.00 -11.62
N LEU A 55 2.07 6.33 -11.10
CA LEU A 55 0.69 6.42 -11.61
C LEU A 55 0.11 7.82 -11.43
N LYS A 56 0.34 8.44 -10.27
CA LYS A 56 -0.09 9.81 -9.97
C LYS A 56 0.64 10.82 -10.86
N GLY A 57 1.97 10.70 -10.98
CA GLY A 57 2.79 11.56 -11.83
C GLY A 57 2.44 11.47 -13.31
N ALA A 58 2.16 10.26 -13.82
CA ALA A 58 1.70 10.04 -15.18
C ALA A 58 0.32 10.67 -15.43
N THR A 59 -0.61 10.51 -14.48
CA THR A 59 -1.96 11.08 -14.56
C THR A 59 -1.92 12.61 -14.56
N GLN A 60 -1.15 13.22 -13.65
CA GLN A 60 -0.95 14.68 -13.64
C GLN A 60 -0.28 15.17 -14.92
N SER A 61 0.75 14.47 -15.41
CA SER A 61 1.44 14.86 -16.65
C SER A 61 0.54 14.76 -17.88
N SER A 62 -0.41 13.82 -17.90
CA SER A 62 -1.44 13.74 -18.94
C SER A 62 -2.38 14.95 -18.89
N LEU A 63 -2.89 15.30 -17.70
CA LEU A 63 -3.74 16.48 -17.48
C LEU A 63 -3.04 17.79 -17.88
N ASP A 64 -1.75 17.89 -17.56
CA ASP A 64 -0.91 19.05 -17.89
C ASP A 64 -0.44 19.06 -19.35
N LYS A 65 -0.87 18.09 -20.17
CA LYS A 65 -0.49 17.93 -21.59
C LYS A 65 1.02 17.77 -21.81
N ARG A 66 1.75 17.28 -20.79
CA ARG A 66 3.19 16.97 -20.86
C ARG A 66 3.47 15.50 -21.23
N LEU A 67 2.47 14.63 -21.15
CA LEU A 67 2.54 13.23 -21.56
C LEU A 67 1.50 12.96 -22.64
N SER A 68 1.89 12.28 -23.73
CA SER A 68 0.97 11.99 -24.82
C SER A 68 -0.16 11.05 -24.35
N PRO A 69 -1.39 11.15 -24.91
CA PRO A 69 -2.48 10.24 -24.56
C PRO A 69 -2.12 8.76 -24.71
N LYS A 70 -1.35 8.42 -25.75
CA LYS A 70 -0.89 7.06 -26.00
C LYS A 70 0.07 6.58 -24.91
N ASP A 71 1.11 7.36 -24.61
CA ASP A 71 2.10 6.98 -23.61
C ASP A 71 1.48 6.89 -22.21
N PHE A 72 0.53 7.77 -21.89
CA PHE A 72 -0.22 7.70 -20.64
C PHE A 72 -1.07 6.43 -20.56
N ALA A 73 -1.84 6.10 -21.60
CA ALA A 73 -2.67 4.89 -21.62
C ALA A 73 -1.83 3.60 -21.48
N GLU A 74 -0.66 3.53 -22.14
CA GLU A 74 0.27 2.40 -22.03
C GLU A 74 0.84 2.27 -20.62
N ARG A 75 1.26 3.37 -20.00
CA ARG A 75 1.76 3.39 -18.61
C ARG A 75 0.68 3.01 -17.61
N LEU A 76 -0.52 3.57 -17.75
CA LEU A 76 -1.66 3.28 -16.87
C LEU A 76 -2.03 1.79 -16.92
N SER A 77 -2.12 1.22 -18.13
CA SER A 77 -2.41 -0.21 -18.30
C SER A 77 -1.33 -1.08 -17.63
N ARG A 78 -0.05 -0.81 -17.93
CA ARG A 78 1.07 -1.61 -17.43
C ARG A 78 1.25 -1.50 -15.92
N TYR A 79 1.42 -0.28 -15.41
CA TYR A 79 1.71 -0.07 -13.99
C TYR A 79 0.47 -0.25 -13.12
N GLY A 80 -0.71 0.12 -13.61
CA GLY A 80 -1.97 -0.09 -12.88
C GLY A 80 -2.30 -1.57 -12.72
N GLY A 81 -2.18 -2.37 -13.79
CA GLY A 81 -2.36 -3.81 -13.71
C GLY A 81 -1.35 -4.48 -12.77
N PHE A 82 -0.07 -4.12 -12.88
CA PHE A 82 0.98 -4.65 -12.01
C PHE A 82 0.75 -4.28 -10.54
N PHE A 83 0.41 -3.02 -10.24
CA PHE A 83 0.13 -2.56 -8.88
C PHE A 83 -1.01 -3.36 -8.23
N VAL A 84 -2.16 -3.48 -8.89
CA VAL A 84 -3.33 -4.19 -8.35
C VAL A 84 -3.02 -5.67 -8.11
N GLN A 85 -2.39 -6.34 -9.09
CA GLN A 85 -2.04 -7.75 -8.95
C GLN A 85 -1.09 -7.97 -7.78
N GLN A 86 -0.01 -7.19 -7.70
CA GLN A 86 1.02 -7.37 -6.68
C GLN A 86 0.53 -7.03 -5.28
N LEU A 87 -0.35 -6.03 -5.14
CA LEU A 87 -0.89 -5.66 -3.83
C LEU A 87 -1.89 -6.70 -3.34
N HIS A 88 -2.72 -7.24 -4.24
CA HIS A 88 -3.64 -8.33 -3.89
C HIS A 88 -2.90 -9.61 -3.48
N GLU A 89 -1.85 -10.00 -4.21
CA GLU A 89 -1.01 -11.16 -3.86
C GLU A 89 -0.28 -10.96 -2.51
N HIS A 90 0.12 -9.72 -2.21
CA HIS A 90 0.79 -9.34 -0.96
C HIS A 90 -0.15 -9.46 0.25
N HIS A 91 -1.30 -8.78 0.22
CA HIS A 91 -2.28 -8.88 1.31
C HIS A 91 -2.74 -10.33 1.52
N HIS A 92 -2.93 -11.09 0.42
CA HIS A 92 -3.33 -12.48 0.53
C HIS A 92 -2.30 -13.33 1.31
N ILE A 93 -1.00 -13.19 1.04
CA ILE A 93 0.02 -13.96 1.75
C ILE A 93 0.16 -13.49 3.20
N GLU A 94 -0.02 -12.21 3.48
CA GLU A 94 -0.10 -11.70 4.85
C GLU A 94 -1.24 -12.36 5.64
N ASP A 95 -2.46 -12.29 5.12
CA ASP A 95 -3.65 -12.77 5.80
C ASP A 95 -3.60 -14.26 6.10
N VAL A 96 -3.18 -15.06 5.11
CA VAL A 96 -3.25 -16.53 5.22
C VAL A 96 -2.00 -17.16 5.83
N HIS A 97 -0.89 -16.44 5.89
CA HIS A 97 0.39 -17.00 6.33
C HIS A 97 1.08 -16.17 7.41
N TYR A 98 1.47 -14.93 7.10
CA TYR A 98 2.33 -14.15 8.00
C TYR A 98 1.60 -13.65 9.24
N PHE A 99 0.40 -13.10 9.13
CA PHE A 99 -0.35 -12.59 10.29
C PHE A 99 -0.65 -13.70 11.31
N PRO A 100 -1.10 -14.91 10.92
CA PRO A 100 -1.24 -16.03 11.86
C PRO A 100 0.09 -16.42 12.53
N LEU A 101 1.18 -16.50 11.76
CA LEU A 101 2.50 -16.87 12.27
C LEU A 101 3.01 -15.85 13.30
N LEU A 102 2.96 -14.56 12.96
CA LEU A 102 3.43 -13.47 13.80
C LEU A 102 2.55 -13.28 15.04
N THR A 103 1.23 -13.47 14.91
CA THR A 103 0.30 -13.45 16.05
C THR A 103 0.60 -14.59 17.04
N ALA A 104 0.94 -15.78 16.55
CA ALA A 104 1.32 -16.90 17.41
C ALA A 104 2.64 -16.64 18.16
N LYS A 105 3.55 -15.87 17.56
CA LYS A 105 4.86 -15.53 18.13
C LYS A 105 4.78 -14.38 19.14
N GLU A 106 3.99 -13.35 18.86
CA GLU A 106 3.76 -12.21 19.76
C GLU A 106 2.25 -11.95 19.97
N PRO A 107 1.60 -12.72 20.86
CA PRO A 107 0.16 -12.59 21.10
C PRO A 107 -0.28 -11.23 21.63
N ARG A 108 0.61 -10.44 22.24
CA ARG A 108 0.27 -9.08 22.71
C ARG A 108 -0.10 -8.15 21.56
N LEU A 109 0.36 -8.45 20.34
CA LEU A 109 0.12 -7.65 19.14
C LEU A 109 -1.05 -8.16 18.28
N ALA A 110 -1.78 -9.20 18.71
CA ALA A 110 -2.91 -9.77 17.96
C ALA A 110 -3.93 -8.72 17.49
N ARG A 111 -4.25 -7.74 18.35
CA ARG A 111 -5.16 -6.64 18.01
C ARG A 111 -4.64 -5.76 16.87
N GLY A 112 -3.32 -5.65 16.70
CA GLY A 112 -2.70 -4.93 15.60
C GLY A 112 -2.96 -5.63 14.28
N PHE A 113 -2.78 -6.96 14.23
CA PHE A 113 -3.07 -7.76 13.04
C PHE A 113 -4.56 -7.79 12.67
N GLU A 114 -5.47 -7.79 13.66
CA GLU A 114 -6.91 -7.61 13.40
C GLU A 114 -7.22 -6.24 12.76
N LEU A 115 -6.46 -5.20 13.09
CA LEU A 115 -6.61 -3.89 12.46
C LEU A 115 -6.11 -3.91 11.02
N LEU A 116 -4.97 -4.55 10.75
CA LEU A 116 -4.43 -4.68 9.38
C LEU A 116 -5.34 -5.52 8.48
N ASP A 117 -5.90 -6.62 8.98
CA ASP A 117 -6.92 -7.41 8.25
C ASP A 117 -8.15 -6.55 7.88
N GLY A 118 -8.60 -5.70 8.80
CA GLY A 118 -9.66 -4.72 8.52
C GLY A 118 -9.25 -3.69 7.46
N ASP A 119 -8.00 -3.21 7.49
CA ASP A 119 -7.48 -2.30 6.47
C ASP A 119 -7.44 -2.96 5.08
N HIS A 120 -7.09 -4.26 4.97
CA HIS A 120 -7.09 -4.99 3.70
C HIS A 120 -8.49 -4.99 3.07
N GLN A 121 -9.54 -5.19 3.86
CA GLN A 121 -10.93 -5.14 3.39
C GLN A 121 -11.31 -3.74 2.86
N ASP A 122 -10.88 -2.69 3.57
CA ASP A 122 -11.10 -1.30 3.13
C ASP A 122 -10.33 -0.99 1.83
N LEU A 123 -9.07 -1.45 1.73
CA LEU A 123 -8.21 -1.26 0.57
C LEU A 123 -8.71 -2.03 -0.65
N ASP A 124 -9.26 -3.23 -0.49
CA ASP A 124 -9.87 -4.00 -1.58
C ASP A 124 -11.01 -3.22 -2.26
N GLY A 125 -11.85 -2.53 -1.47
CA GLY A 125 -12.86 -1.62 -1.98
C GLY A 125 -12.26 -0.48 -2.82
N GLN A 126 -11.13 0.09 -2.38
CA GLN A 126 -10.43 1.14 -3.10
C GLN A 126 -9.73 0.63 -4.37
N LEU A 127 -9.22 -0.60 -4.36
CA LEU A 127 -8.61 -1.25 -5.52
C LEU A 127 -9.66 -1.55 -6.60
N LYS A 128 -10.85 -1.96 -6.21
CA LYS A 128 -11.96 -2.11 -7.16
C LYS A 128 -12.28 -0.76 -7.83
N ALA A 129 -12.41 0.30 -7.05
CA ALA A 129 -12.66 1.65 -7.57
C ALA A 129 -11.51 2.16 -8.45
N PHE A 130 -10.27 1.82 -8.12
CA PHE A 130 -9.09 2.10 -8.94
C PHE A 130 -9.23 1.46 -10.32
N VAL A 131 -9.55 0.16 -10.39
CA VAL A 131 -9.70 -0.57 -11.65
C VAL A 131 -10.83 0.02 -12.50
N ASP A 132 -11.98 0.28 -11.89
CA ASP A 132 -13.14 0.87 -12.58
C ASP A 132 -12.78 2.24 -13.19
N GLN A 133 -12.09 3.11 -12.43
CA GLN A 133 -11.71 4.43 -12.91
C GLN A 133 -10.58 4.40 -13.94
N ALA A 134 -9.57 3.54 -13.76
CA ALA A 134 -8.50 3.36 -14.74
C ALA A 134 -9.07 2.91 -16.10
N ASN A 135 -10.00 1.94 -16.09
CA ASN A 135 -10.69 1.51 -17.29
C ASN A 135 -11.53 2.64 -17.91
N GLY A 136 -12.18 3.46 -17.09
CA GLY A 136 -12.90 4.65 -17.55
C GLY A 136 -12.00 5.66 -18.27
N VAL A 137 -10.79 5.91 -17.74
CA VAL A 137 -9.77 6.76 -18.39
C VAL A 137 -9.34 6.16 -19.73
N LEU A 138 -8.99 4.87 -19.75
CA LEU A 138 -8.56 4.18 -20.98
C LEU A 138 -9.66 4.19 -22.05
N GLN A 139 -10.93 4.04 -21.66
CA GLN A 139 -12.06 4.10 -22.58
C GLN A 139 -12.29 5.53 -23.12
N ALA A 140 -12.14 6.56 -22.27
CA ALA A 140 -12.25 7.95 -22.72
C ALA A 140 -11.20 8.29 -23.78
N HIS A 141 -9.97 7.79 -23.63
CA HIS A 141 -8.89 7.96 -24.61
C HIS A 141 -9.13 7.32 -25.98
N ARG A 142 -10.10 6.40 -26.11
CA ARG A 142 -10.51 5.83 -27.40
C ARG A 142 -11.52 6.70 -28.15
N GLY A 143 -12.15 7.66 -27.47
CA GLY A 143 -13.08 8.61 -28.06
C GLY A 143 -12.40 9.84 -28.64
N THR A 144 -13.21 10.77 -29.15
CA THR A 144 -12.76 12.06 -29.69
C THR A 144 -13.06 13.25 -28.76
N ASP A 145 -13.68 12.99 -27.61
CA ASP A 145 -14.07 14.01 -26.63
C ASP A 145 -12.95 14.26 -25.60
N ASN A 146 -12.25 15.37 -25.77
CA ASN A 146 -11.15 15.78 -24.88
C ASN A 146 -11.62 16.17 -23.47
N ASP A 147 -12.86 16.64 -23.31
CA ASP A 147 -13.41 17.04 -22.01
C ASP A 147 -13.74 15.80 -21.18
N ALA A 148 -14.24 14.74 -21.83
CA ALA A 148 -14.44 13.43 -21.20
C ALA A 148 -13.12 12.83 -20.68
N VAL A 149 -12.04 12.92 -21.47
CA VAL A 149 -10.69 12.48 -21.04
C VAL A 149 -10.22 13.26 -19.82
N THR A 150 -10.27 14.59 -19.88
CA THR A 150 -9.83 15.46 -18.78
C THR A 150 -10.60 15.18 -17.50
N THR A 151 -11.92 15.02 -17.61
CA THR A 151 -12.80 14.71 -16.48
C THR A 151 -12.48 13.35 -15.86
N ALA A 152 -12.30 12.31 -16.70
CA ALA A 152 -11.97 10.97 -16.22
C ALA A 152 -10.61 10.95 -15.51
N SER A 153 -9.58 11.56 -16.12
CA SER A 153 -8.24 11.64 -15.54
C SER A 153 -8.19 12.47 -14.25
N GLY A 154 -8.96 13.55 -14.15
CA GLY A 154 -9.08 14.35 -12.92
C GLY A 154 -9.73 13.59 -11.75
N ARG A 155 -10.80 12.84 -12.02
CA ARG A 155 -11.41 11.95 -11.02
C ARG A 155 -10.44 10.86 -10.59
N PHE A 156 -9.75 10.24 -11.54
CA PHE A 156 -8.76 9.20 -11.25
C PHE A 156 -7.59 9.72 -10.42
N LEU A 157 -7.09 10.92 -10.71
CA LEU A 157 -6.03 11.55 -9.89
C LEU A 157 -6.48 11.82 -8.44
N THR A 158 -7.74 12.22 -8.26
CA THR A 158 -8.33 12.42 -6.92
C THR A 158 -8.39 11.10 -6.17
N HIS A 159 -8.83 10.03 -6.84
CA HIS A 159 -8.85 8.68 -6.27
C HIS A 159 -7.45 8.18 -5.90
N LEU A 160 -6.47 8.33 -6.80
CA LEU A 160 -5.07 7.98 -6.55
C LEU A 160 -4.53 8.68 -5.29
N SER A 161 -4.81 9.97 -5.12
CA SER A 161 -4.38 10.73 -3.94
C SER A 161 -5.09 10.28 -2.66
N GLY A 162 -6.31 9.75 -2.78
CA GLY A 162 -7.02 9.11 -1.68
C GLY A 162 -6.39 7.78 -1.28
N LEU A 163 -6.23 6.89 -2.26
CA LEU A 163 -5.65 5.56 -2.10
C LEU A 163 -4.20 5.62 -1.61
N GLU A 164 -3.36 6.50 -2.15
CA GLU A 164 -1.96 6.68 -1.73
C GLU A 164 -1.85 6.95 -0.23
N ARG A 165 -2.69 7.84 0.31
CA ARG A 165 -2.70 8.15 1.75
C ARG A 165 -3.13 6.95 2.60
N LEU A 166 -4.17 6.24 2.18
CA LEU A 166 -4.68 5.08 2.92
C LEU A 166 -3.64 3.95 2.91
N LEU A 167 -3.08 3.67 1.73
CA LEU A 167 -2.06 2.66 1.56
C LEU A 167 -0.80 3.01 2.35
N ASP A 168 -0.33 4.26 2.33
CA ASP A 168 0.85 4.65 3.09
C ASP A 168 0.65 4.47 4.60
N ARG A 169 -0.51 4.86 5.15
CA ARG A 169 -0.84 4.63 6.57
C ARG A 169 -0.86 3.14 6.91
N HIS A 170 -1.49 2.33 6.07
CA HIS A 170 -1.54 0.89 6.23
C HIS A 170 -0.14 0.26 6.22
N LEU A 171 0.67 0.54 5.20
CA LEU A 171 2.04 0.03 5.10
C LEU A 171 2.91 0.49 6.27
N THR A 172 2.72 1.71 6.78
CA THR A 172 3.44 2.19 7.97
C THR A 172 2.99 1.46 9.24
N ASP A 173 1.69 1.27 9.45
CA ASP A 173 1.16 0.49 10.58
C ASP A 173 1.72 -0.94 10.56
N GLU A 174 1.74 -1.56 9.38
CA GLU A 174 2.26 -2.91 9.21
C GLU A 174 3.76 -3.01 9.48
N GLU A 175 4.57 -2.11 8.92
CA GLU A 175 6.01 -2.05 9.19
C GLU A 175 6.28 -1.87 10.69
N GLU A 176 5.50 -1.02 11.36
CA GLU A 176 5.61 -0.74 12.80
C GLU A 176 5.19 -1.91 13.69
N LEU A 177 4.41 -2.87 13.17
CA LEU A 177 4.06 -4.12 13.87
C LEU A 177 5.04 -5.25 13.57
N ILE A 178 5.35 -5.48 12.30
CA ILE A 178 6.06 -6.67 11.85
C ILE A 178 7.56 -6.55 12.08
N VAL A 179 8.16 -5.42 11.69
CA VAL A 179 9.63 -5.27 11.77
C VAL A 179 10.13 -5.44 13.20
N PRO A 180 9.51 -4.87 14.25
CA PRO A 180 9.93 -5.12 15.62
C PRO A 180 9.86 -6.59 16.04
N ILE A 181 8.89 -7.36 15.56
CA ILE A 181 8.81 -8.81 15.83
C ILE A 181 10.00 -9.53 15.17
N LEU A 182 10.29 -9.23 13.90
CA LEU A 182 11.42 -9.83 13.18
C LEU A 182 12.77 -9.52 13.86
N LEU A 183 12.91 -8.32 14.42
CA LEU A 183 14.10 -7.90 15.17
C LEU A 183 14.21 -8.53 16.56
N GLU A 184 13.08 -8.75 17.25
CA GLU A 184 13.03 -9.36 18.58
C GLU A 184 13.36 -10.86 18.54
N TYR A 185 12.77 -11.59 17.59
CA TYR A 185 12.85 -13.06 17.53
C TYR A 185 13.85 -13.59 16.48
N GLY A 186 14.33 -12.72 15.60
CA GLY A 186 15.20 -13.10 14.49
C GLY A 186 14.42 -13.65 13.29
N GLU A 187 14.92 -13.34 12.09
CA GLU A 187 14.24 -13.65 10.82
C GLU A 187 14.26 -15.14 10.46
N SER A 188 15.29 -15.89 10.87
CA SER A 188 15.46 -17.31 10.52
C SER A 188 14.45 -18.24 11.18
N GLU A 189 13.74 -17.77 12.20
CA GLU A 189 12.67 -18.54 12.84
C GLU A 189 11.30 -18.36 12.17
N LEU A 190 11.24 -17.47 11.16
CA LEU A 190 10.00 -16.99 10.55
C LEU A 190 9.99 -17.09 9.00
N GLY A 191 11.07 -17.62 8.40
CA GLY A 191 11.24 -17.80 6.95
C GLY A 191 11.54 -19.23 6.55
#